data_AF-A0A2V7DCC4-F1
#
_entry.id   AF-A0A2V7DCC4-F1
#
_cell.length_a   1.000
_cell.length_b   1.000
_cell.length_c   1.000
_cell.angle_alpha   90.00
_cell.angle_beta   90.00
_cell.angle_gamma   90.00
#
_symmetry.space_group_name_H-M   'P 1'
#
loop_
_entity.id
_entity.type
_entity.pdbx_description
1 polymer ?
#
loop_
_entity_poly.entity_id
_entity_poly.type
_entity_poly.pdbx_seq_one_letter_code
_entity_poly.pdbx_strand_id
1 'polypeptide(L)'
;MILDEPLITSALAISWIVFASVSAGVLLGLLLRAVLPEHHLGTESKDVVKLGMGLIATMSALVLSLLIASAKSSYDVQRSNVVQMSTNVILLDRVMAHYGPEARQARELLRSAVGQALERVWPTSHARPAQLAPTSGPERFYDEIHALAPRDETQRSLKREALRLGIDIGRTRWLLLEQRGSSIPFPFMAVLTFWLAMIFMSFAIFAPVNTTVIATLLICALSISGAIFLILELDTPFGGLIQISSAPLQDALAHLGQ
;
A
#
# COMPACT_ATOMS: atom_id res chain seq x y z
N MET A 1 -23.34 -14.14 -6.40
CA MET A 1 -22.55 -14.11 -7.64
C MET A 1 -21.59 -12.91 -7.52
N ILE A 2 -20.63 -13.03 -6.60
CA ILE A 2 -19.17 -13.12 -6.87
C ILE A 2 -18.72 -12.00 -7.81
N LEU A 3 -18.33 -10.87 -7.21
CA LEU A 3 -17.53 -9.80 -7.81
C LEU A 3 -16.36 -9.55 -6.85
N ASP A 4 -15.50 -10.55 -6.70
CA ASP A 4 -14.20 -10.45 -6.04
C ASP A 4 -13.13 -10.83 -7.08
N GLU A 5 -12.90 -9.93 -8.03
CA GLU A 5 -11.69 -9.90 -8.86
C GLU A 5 -10.81 -8.76 -8.30
N PRO A 6 -9.59 -9.02 -7.80
CA PRO A 6 -9.21 -8.54 -6.48
C PRO A 6 -8.09 -7.50 -6.54
N LEU A 7 -8.33 -6.29 -6.01
CA LEU A 7 -7.35 -5.22 -5.71
C LEU A 7 -6.44 -4.70 -6.86
N ILE A 8 -5.71 -5.56 -7.57
CA ILE A 8 -4.92 -5.21 -8.77
C ILE A 8 -5.83 -4.66 -9.87
N THR A 9 -7.02 -5.25 -10.03
CA THR A 9 -8.07 -4.75 -10.92
C THR A 9 -8.48 -3.33 -10.56
N SER A 10 -8.50 -2.98 -9.27
CA SER A 10 -8.86 -1.64 -8.82
C SER A 10 -7.77 -0.60 -9.11
N ALA A 11 -6.49 -0.91 -8.83
CA ALA A 11 -5.39 0.00 -9.14
C ALA A 11 -5.22 0.18 -10.65
N LEU A 12 -5.22 -0.93 -11.40
CA LEU A 12 -5.12 -0.90 -12.86
C LEU A 12 -6.32 -0.20 -13.51
N ALA A 13 -7.54 -0.42 -13.01
CA ALA A 13 -8.72 0.28 -13.50
C ALA A 13 -8.64 1.79 -13.23
N ILE A 14 -8.23 2.20 -12.04
CA ILE A 14 -8.06 3.63 -11.71
C ILE A 14 -7.00 4.25 -12.61
N SER A 15 -5.86 3.59 -12.82
CA SER A 15 -4.84 4.08 -13.74
C SER A 15 -5.35 4.20 -15.18
N TRP A 16 -6.11 3.22 -15.68
CA TRP A 16 -6.74 3.34 -16.99
C TRP A 16 -7.76 4.48 -17.06
N ILE A 17 -8.53 4.71 -16.00
CA ILE A 17 -9.47 5.85 -15.91
C ILE A 17 -8.69 7.17 -15.95
N VAL A 18 -7.58 7.27 -15.22
CA VAL A 18 -6.70 8.45 -15.23
C VAL A 18 -6.14 8.67 -16.64
N PHE A 19 -5.58 7.63 -17.25
CA PHE A 19 -5.06 7.70 -18.62
C PHE A 19 -6.15 8.17 -19.59
N ALA A 20 -7.32 7.54 -19.57
CA ALA A 20 -8.45 7.90 -20.42
C ALA A 20 -8.90 9.35 -20.18
N SER A 21 -8.94 9.80 -18.92
CA SER A 21 -9.32 11.18 -18.56
C SER A 21 -8.31 12.20 -19.07
N VAL A 22 -7.01 11.94 -18.93
CA VAL A 22 -5.96 12.85 -19.41
C VAL A 22 -5.91 12.86 -20.94
N SER A 23 -6.03 11.69 -21.59
CA SER A 23 -6.14 11.58 -23.05
C SER A 23 -7.41 12.23 -23.59
N ALA A 24 -8.54 12.12 -22.90
CA ALA A 24 -9.76 12.84 -23.25
C ALA A 24 -9.54 14.36 -23.14
N GLY A 25 -8.80 14.84 -22.15
CA GLY A 25 -8.36 16.23 -22.07
C GLY A 25 -7.59 16.67 -23.31
N VAL A 26 -6.64 15.86 -23.79
CA VAL A 26 -5.91 16.13 -25.05
C VAL A 26 -6.88 16.23 -26.23
N LEU A 27 -7.76 15.24 -26.41
CA LEU A 27 -8.71 15.21 -27.53
C LEU A 27 -9.69 16.38 -27.49
N LEU A 28 -10.24 16.70 -26.31
CA LEU A 28 -11.09 17.86 -26.09
C LEU A 28 -10.33 19.15 -26.42
N GLY A 29 -9.06 19.27 -26.02
CA GLY A 29 -8.26 20.43 -26.35
C GLY A 29 -8.04 20.61 -27.86
N LEU A 30 -7.82 19.51 -28.59
CA LEU A 30 -7.74 19.52 -30.05
C LEU A 30 -9.06 19.93 -30.71
N LEU A 31 -10.19 19.43 -30.20
CA LEU A 31 -11.54 19.77 -30.69
C LEU A 31 -11.89 21.23 -30.41
N LEU A 32 -11.65 21.71 -29.18
CA LEU A 32 -11.87 23.11 -28.81
C LEU A 32 -11.04 24.02 -29.71
N ARG A 33 -9.77 23.68 -29.96
CA ARG A 33 -8.93 24.45 -30.88
C ARG A 33 -9.53 24.58 -32.28
N ALA A 34 -10.15 23.52 -32.81
CA ALA A 34 -10.78 23.54 -34.13
C ALA A 34 -12.05 24.42 -34.18
N VAL A 35 -12.69 24.66 -33.04
CA VAL A 35 -13.92 25.45 -32.91
C VAL A 35 -13.64 26.91 -32.49
N LEU A 36 -12.49 27.19 -31.88
CA LEU A 36 -12.17 28.51 -31.34
C LEU A 36 -11.80 29.52 -32.45
N PRO A 37 -12.48 30.69 -32.51
CA PRO A 37 -12.09 31.79 -33.40
C PRO A 37 -10.68 32.31 -33.08
N GLU A 38 -9.93 32.74 -34.11
CA GLU A 38 -8.53 33.20 -33.99
C GLU A 38 -8.34 34.34 -32.96
N HIS A 39 -9.38 35.14 -32.69
CA HIS A 39 -9.35 36.22 -31.71
C HIS A 39 -9.19 35.75 -30.25
N HIS A 40 -9.63 34.53 -29.88
CA HIS A 40 -9.42 33.95 -28.55
C HIS A 40 -8.05 33.28 -28.39
N LEU A 41 -7.31 33.13 -29.49
CA LEU A 41 -5.96 32.57 -29.54
C LEU A 41 -4.88 33.66 -29.65
N GLY A 42 -5.25 34.92 -29.41
CA GLY A 42 -4.33 36.05 -29.34
C GLY A 42 -3.22 35.82 -28.30
N THR A 43 -2.03 36.35 -28.57
CA THR A 43 -0.82 36.15 -27.75
C THR A 43 -1.03 36.52 -26.29
N GLU A 44 -1.73 37.63 -25.99
CA GLU A 44 -1.99 38.07 -24.62
C GLU A 44 -2.90 37.10 -23.84
N SER A 45 -3.98 36.59 -24.46
CA SER A 45 -4.88 35.62 -23.82
C SER A 45 -4.17 34.28 -23.58
N LYS A 46 -3.33 33.85 -24.54
CA LYS A 46 -2.51 32.64 -24.42
C LYS A 46 -1.53 32.73 -23.26
N ASP A 47 -0.91 33.89 -23.04
CA ASP A 47 0.06 34.07 -21.97
C ASP A 47 -0.59 34.06 -20.58
N VAL A 48 -1.77 34.66 -20.42
CA VAL A 48 -2.55 34.57 -19.17
C VAL A 48 -2.95 33.13 -18.87
N VAL A 49 -3.46 32.38 -19.87
CA VAL A 49 -3.83 30.97 -19.67
C VAL A 49 -2.60 30.13 -19.32
N LYS A 50 -1.47 30.32 -19.99
CA LYS A 50 -0.22 29.61 -19.65
C LYS A 50 0.25 29.91 -18.23
N LEU A 51 0.16 31.16 -17.77
CA LEU A 51 0.51 31.52 -16.39
C LEU A 51 -0.41 30.81 -15.39
N GLY A 52 -1.73 30.82 -15.63
CA GLY A 52 -2.71 30.11 -14.79
C GLY A 52 -2.46 28.59 -14.78
N MET A 53 -2.18 28.00 -15.93
CA MET A 53 -1.84 26.58 -16.03
C MET A 53 -0.50 26.24 -15.40
N GLY A 54 0.47 27.16 -15.41
CA GLY A 54 1.71 27.04 -14.67
C GLY A 54 1.47 26.91 -13.16
N LEU A 55 0.54 27.71 -12.61
CA LEU A 55 0.13 27.60 -11.21
C LEU A 55 -0.56 26.27 -10.90
N ILE A 56 -1.48 25.82 -11.78
CA ILE A 56 -2.13 24.51 -11.61
C ILE A 56 -1.11 23.37 -11.69
N ALA A 57 -0.11 23.48 -12.58
CA ALA A 57 0.95 22.49 -12.72
C ALA A 57 1.84 22.40 -11.47
N THR A 58 2.21 23.53 -10.86
CA THR A 58 3.01 23.52 -9.62
C THR A 58 2.21 22.92 -8.46
N MET A 59 0.93 23.28 -8.32
CA MET A 59 0.04 22.67 -7.32
C MET A 59 -0.12 21.16 -7.55
N SER A 60 -0.31 20.74 -8.81
CA SER A 60 -0.42 19.31 -9.17
C SER A 60 0.86 18.55 -8.83
N ALA A 61 2.02 19.12 -9.10
CA ALA A 61 3.31 18.52 -8.76
C ALA A 61 3.49 18.34 -7.25
N LEU A 62 3.08 19.32 -6.44
CA LEU A 62 3.11 19.23 -4.98
C LEU A 62 2.16 18.15 -4.46
N VAL A 63 0.92 18.10 -4.96
CA VAL A 63 -0.06 17.08 -4.56
C VAL A 63 0.44 15.69 -4.96
N LEU A 64 0.91 15.50 -6.19
CA LEU A 64 1.46 14.22 -6.64
C LEU A 64 2.65 13.78 -5.77
N SER A 65 3.56 14.70 -5.45
CA SER A 65 4.71 14.42 -4.58
C SER A 65 4.27 13.99 -3.17
N LEU A 66 3.26 14.65 -2.61
CA LEU A 66 2.70 14.32 -1.31
C LEU A 66 2.03 12.94 -1.32
N LEU A 67 1.29 12.61 -2.38
CA LEU A 67 0.67 11.29 -2.54
C LEU A 67 1.71 10.17 -2.61
N ILE A 68 2.78 10.36 -3.39
CA ILE A 68 3.90 9.42 -3.45
C ILE A 68 4.54 9.24 -2.07
N ALA A 69 4.83 10.35 -1.38
CA ALA A 69 5.44 10.30 -0.05
C ALA A 69 4.54 9.60 0.97
N SER A 70 3.24 9.85 0.93
CA SER A 70 2.25 9.22 1.81
C SER A 70 2.14 7.72 1.57
N ALA A 71 1.97 7.29 0.30
CA ALA A 71 1.93 5.87 -0.05
C ALA A 71 3.23 5.15 0.36
N LYS A 72 4.38 5.75 0.07
CA LYS A 72 5.69 5.19 0.47
C LYS A 72 5.82 5.08 1.98
N SER A 73 5.45 6.13 2.73
CA SER A 73 5.53 6.12 4.19
C SER A 73 4.62 5.04 4.80
N SER A 74 3.42 4.86 4.25
CA SER A 74 2.50 3.81 4.70
C SER A 74 3.08 2.42 4.44
N TYR A 75 3.61 2.19 3.23
CA TYR A 75 4.31 0.96 2.87
C TYR A 75 5.48 0.67 3.82
N ASP A 76 6.33 1.65 4.09
CA ASP A 76 7.49 1.50 4.98
C ASP A 76 7.08 1.18 6.43
N VAL A 77 6.02 1.81 6.95
CA VAL A 77 5.46 1.53 8.28
C VAL A 77 4.95 0.09 8.36
N GLN A 78 4.17 -0.35 7.37
CA GLN A 78 3.65 -1.72 7.35
C GLN A 78 4.77 -2.75 7.21
N ARG A 79 5.79 -2.48 6.38
CA ARG A 79 6.99 -3.31 6.26
C ARG A 79 7.73 -3.41 7.59
N SER A 80 7.89 -2.28 8.29
CA SER A 80 8.52 -2.25 9.62
C SER A 80 7.75 -3.08 10.64
N ASN A 81 6.42 -2.98 10.66
CA ASN A 81 5.55 -3.78 11.53
C ASN A 81 5.73 -5.29 11.29
N VAL A 82 5.85 -5.74 10.03
CA VAL A 82 6.11 -7.16 9.71
C VAL A 82 7.48 -7.60 10.22
N VAL A 83 8.52 -6.79 10.01
CA VAL A 83 9.87 -7.09 10.52
C VAL A 83 9.87 -7.16 12.06
N GLN A 84 9.25 -6.19 12.72
CA GLN A 84 9.14 -6.17 14.18
C GLN A 84 8.35 -7.37 14.72
N MET A 85 7.25 -7.75 14.06
CA MET A 85 6.48 -8.93 14.45
C MET A 85 7.31 -10.21 14.33
N SER A 86 8.10 -10.34 13.25
CA SER A 86 9.05 -11.44 13.07
C SER A 86 10.09 -11.50 14.20
N THR A 87 10.69 -10.36 14.56
CA THR A 87 11.65 -10.30 15.68
C THR A 87 11.01 -10.71 17.00
N ASN A 88 9.81 -10.20 17.30
CA ASN A 88 9.11 -10.54 18.54
C ASN A 88 8.74 -12.03 18.60
N VAL A 89 8.38 -12.65 17.48
CA VAL A 89 8.12 -14.10 17.38
C VAL A 89 9.38 -14.90 17.75
N ILE A 90 10.55 -14.55 17.20
CA ILE A 90 11.82 -15.23 17.52
C ILE A 90 12.18 -15.04 19.00
N LEU A 91 12.08 -13.82 19.52
CA LEU A 91 12.38 -13.53 20.92
C LEU A 91 11.45 -14.29 21.87
N LEU A 92 10.16 -14.37 21.54
CA LEU A 92 9.17 -15.09 22.32
C LEU A 92 9.48 -16.58 22.39
N ASP A 93 9.85 -17.21 21.27
CA ASP A 93 10.29 -18.60 21.24
C ASP A 93 11.55 -18.82 22.08
N ARG A 94 12.52 -17.90 22.00
CA ARG A 94 13.76 -17.98 22.77
C ARG A 94 13.51 -17.82 24.28
N VAL A 95 12.63 -16.92 24.69
CA VAL A 95 12.21 -16.78 26.10
C VAL A 95 11.52 -18.05 26.59
N MET A 96 10.62 -18.63 25.78
CA MET A 96 9.96 -19.90 26.11
C MET A 96 10.95 -21.07 26.18
N ALA A 97 11.96 -21.10 25.30
CA ALA A 97 13.02 -22.10 25.34
C ALA A 97 13.86 -22.01 26.64
N HIS A 98 14.17 -20.79 27.09
CA HIS A 98 14.88 -20.56 28.36
C HIS A 98 14.01 -20.86 29.59
N TYR A 99 12.68 -20.73 29.49
CA TYR A 99 11.77 -21.06 30.58
C TYR A 99 11.85 -22.55 30.95
N GLY A 100 11.93 -23.41 29.92
CA GLY A 100 12.08 -24.86 30.10
C GLY A 100 11.03 -25.68 29.35
N PRO A 101 11.01 -27.01 29.58
CA PRO A 101 10.14 -27.93 28.85
C PRO A 101 8.65 -27.70 29.10
N GLU A 102 8.26 -27.03 30.20
CA GLU A 102 6.85 -26.70 30.47
C GLU A 102 6.26 -25.77 29.39
N ALA A 103 7.08 -24.96 28.71
CA ALA A 103 6.62 -24.03 27.67
C ALA A 103 6.49 -24.67 26.27
N ARG A 104 6.78 -25.97 26.11
CA ARG A 104 6.80 -26.65 24.80
C ARG A 104 5.46 -26.54 24.05
N GLN A 105 4.34 -26.68 24.76
CA GLN A 105 3.00 -26.57 24.16
C GLN A 105 2.74 -25.16 23.60
N ALA A 106 3.14 -24.12 24.34
CA ALA A 106 3.03 -22.74 23.87
C ALA A 106 3.93 -22.47 22.64
N ARG A 107 5.16 -23.05 22.59
CA ARG A 107 6.05 -22.96 21.42
C ARG A 107 5.42 -23.58 20.17
N GLU A 108 4.81 -24.75 20.28
CA GLU A 108 4.13 -25.40 19.13
C GLU A 108 2.92 -24.60 18.64
N LEU A 109 2.14 -24.02 19.56
CA LEU A 109 1.04 -23.14 19.19
C LEU A 109 1.53 -21.88 18.47
N LEU A 110 2.63 -21.28 18.93
CA LEU A 110 3.25 -20.13 18.26
C LEU A 110 3.70 -20.51 16.84
N ARG A 111 4.41 -21.64 16.68
CA ARG A 111 4.86 -22.14 15.38
C ARG A 111 3.68 -22.37 14.42
N SER A 112 2.63 -23.03 14.88
CA SER A 112 1.42 -23.26 14.09
C SER A 112 0.72 -21.95 13.71
N ALA A 113 0.59 -21.01 14.65
CA ALA A 113 -0.03 -19.71 14.41
C ALA A 113 0.74 -18.88 13.37
N VAL A 114 2.07 -18.89 13.41
CA VAL A 114 2.93 -18.21 12.45
C VAL A 114 2.82 -18.85 11.07
N GLY A 115 2.84 -20.18 10.98
CA GLY A 115 2.63 -20.91 9.72
C GLY A 115 1.26 -20.59 9.08
N GLN A 116 0.18 -20.63 9.87
CA GLN A 116 -1.15 -20.27 9.40
C GLN A 116 -1.28 -18.79 9.01
N ALA A 117 -0.54 -17.89 9.68
CA ALA A 117 -0.51 -16.48 9.30
C ALA A 117 0.19 -16.28 7.95
N LEU A 118 1.33 -16.97 7.75
CA LEU A 118 2.10 -16.93 6.52
C LEU A 118 1.27 -17.41 5.32
N GLU A 119 0.57 -18.54 5.43
CA GLU A 119 -0.27 -19.08 4.36
C GLU A 119 -1.47 -18.18 4.00
N ARG A 120 -2.00 -17.43 4.97
CA ARG A 120 -3.14 -16.54 4.77
C ARG A 120 -2.77 -15.19 4.18
N VAL A 121 -1.65 -14.62 4.63
CA VAL A 121 -1.20 -13.29 4.19
C VAL A 121 -0.39 -13.40 2.90
N TRP A 122 0.40 -14.46 2.73
CA TRP A 122 1.18 -14.76 1.53
C TRP A 122 0.84 -16.15 0.97
N PRO A 123 -0.37 -16.33 0.39
CA PRO A 123 -0.74 -17.60 -0.20
C PRO A 123 0.15 -17.95 -1.40
N THR A 124 0.59 -19.21 -1.47
CA THR A 124 1.44 -19.73 -2.56
C THR A 124 0.74 -19.70 -3.93
N SER A 125 -0.58 -19.58 -3.95
CA SER A 125 -1.39 -19.33 -5.14
C SER A 125 -1.93 -17.90 -5.11
N HIS A 126 -1.56 -17.10 -6.11
CA HIS A 126 -2.06 -15.74 -6.33
C HIS A 126 -3.59 -15.64 -6.49
N ALA A 127 -4.28 -16.77 -6.63
CA ALA A 127 -5.75 -16.84 -6.73
C ALA A 127 -6.48 -16.64 -5.39
N ARG A 128 -5.79 -16.60 -4.24
CA ARG A 128 -6.41 -16.28 -2.94
C ARG A 128 -6.02 -14.87 -2.49
N PRO A 129 -6.99 -13.99 -2.18
CA PRO A 129 -6.68 -12.69 -1.59
C PRO A 129 -6.07 -12.87 -0.20
N ALA A 130 -5.09 -12.04 0.15
CA ALA A 130 -4.48 -12.02 1.47
C ALA A 130 -5.54 -11.78 2.56
N GLN A 131 -5.61 -12.69 3.53
CA GLN A 131 -6.57 -12.62 4.65
C GLN A 131 -5.84 -12.31 5.95
N LEU A 132 -5.85 -11.03 6.32
CA LEU A 132 -5.29 -10.56 7.58
C LEU A 132 -6.21 -10.83 8.80
N ALA A 133 -7.48 -11.19 8.56
CA ALA A 133 -8.52 -11.30 9.59
C ALA A 133 -8.16 -12.27 10.75
N PRO A 134 -8.51 -11.93 12.01
CA PRO A 134 -8.20 -12.75 13.16
C PRO A 134 -8.93 -14.10 13.13
N THR A 135 -8.22 -15.14 13.57
CA THR A 135 -8.77 -16.44 13.97
C THR A 135 -8.62 -16.55 15.48
N SER A 136 -9.43 -17.37 16.16
CA SER A 136 -9.47 -17.62 17.62
C SER A 136 -8.20 -18.25 18.24
N GLY A 137 -7.07 -18.20 17.54
CA GLY A 137 -5.77 -18.71 18.00
C GLY A 137 -5.04 -17.91 19.09
N PRO A 138 -5.16 -16.56 19.22
CA PRO A 138 -4.41 -15.82 20.22
C PRO A 138 -4.80 -16.17 21.64
N GLU A 139 -6.10 -16.38 21.91
CA GLU A 139 -6.64 -16.67 23.25
C GLU A 139 -6.01 -17.94 23.85
N ARG A 140 -5.92 -19.01 23.06
CA ARG A 140 -5.29 -20.28 23.50
C ARG A 140 -3.80 -20.13 23.84
N PHE A 141 -3.08 -19.29 23.10
CA PHE A 141 -1.66 -19.04 23.39
C PHE A 141 -1.48 -18.28 24.71
N TYR A 142 -2.33 -17.30 24.99
CA TYR A 142 -2.35 -16.61 26.28
C TYR A 142 -2.66 -17.55 27.43
N ASP A 143 -3.66 -18.41 27.27
CA ASP A 143 -4.08 -19.35 28.31
C ASP A 143 -2.94 -20.31 28.71
N GLU A 144 -2.19 -20.83 27.71
CA GLU A 144 -1.04 -21.72 27.94
C GLU A 144 0.11 -21.01 28.68
N ILE A 145 0.45 -19.77 28.32
CA ILE A 145 1.45 -19.00 29.07
C ILE A 145 0.95 -18.72 30.50
N HIS A 146 -0.34 -18.42 30.67
CA HIS A 146 -0.93 -18.20 31.99
C HIS A 146 -0.90 -19.46 32.86
N ALA A 147 -1.07 -20.65 32.28
CA ALA A 147 -1.04 -21.94 32.96
C ALA A 147 0.36 -22.33 33.49
N LEU A 148 1.44 -21.70 33.00
CA LEU A 148 2.80 -21.95 33.49
C LEU A 148 2.92 -21.64 35.00
N ALA A 149 3.43 -22.59 35.79
CA ALA A 149 3.66 -22.43 37.22
C ALA A 149 5.16 -22.19 37.50
N PRO A 150 5.60 -20.92 37.62
CA PRO A 150 7.02 -20.60 37.81
C PRO A 150 7.50 -21.03 39.20
N ARG A 151 8.65 -21.73 39.24
CA ARG A 151 9.24 -22.29 40.46
C ARG A 151 10.23 -21.34 41.14
N ASP A 152 10.83 -20.44 40.37
CA ASP A 152 11.82 -19.46 40.83
C ASP A 152 11.57 -18.06 40.25
N GLU A 153 12.36 -17.07 40.70
CA GLU A 153 12.21 -15.68 40.26
C GLU A 153 12.62 -15.49 38.79
N THR A 154 13.54 -16.32 38.28
CA THR A 154 13.95 -16.31 36.86
C THR A 154 12.81 -16.73 35.94
N GLN A 155 12.10 -17.82 36.26
CA GLN A 155 10.91 -18.28 35.54
C GLN A 155 9.77 -17.26 35.64
N ARG A 156 9.58 -16.59 36.79
CA ARG A 156 8.61 -15.49 36.90
C ARG A 156 8.95 -14.31 35.98
N SER A 157 10.23 -13.98 35.84
CA SER A 157 10.68 -12.93 34.91
C SER A 157 10.41 -13.34 33.45
N LEU A 158 10.81 -14.56 33.07
CA LEU A 158 10.62 -15.09 31.70
C LEU A 158 9.14 -15.20 31.33
N LYS A 159 8.26 -15.63 32.25
CA LYS A 159 6.81 -15.65 32.03
C LYS A 159 6.26 -14.25 31.76
N ARG A 160 6.69 -13.24 32.53
CA ARG A 160 6.28 -11.84 32.32
C ARG A 160 6.75 -11.31 30.97
N GLU A 161 7.97 -11.62 30.58
CA GLU A 161 8.53 -11.22 29.29
C GLU A 161 7.80 -11.91 28.12
N ALA A 162 7.49 -13.20 28.25
CA ALA A 162 6.70 -13.94 27.26
C ALA A 162 5.29 -13.34 27.06
N LEU A 163 4.60 -13.01 28.16
CA LEU A 163 3.29 -12.34 28.10
C LEU A 163 3.39 -10.98 27.41
N ARG A 164 4.41 -10.17 27.73
CA ARG A 164 4.64 -8.87 27.09
C ARG A 164 4.85 -9.00 25.58
N LEU A 165 5.73 -9.91 25.15
CA LEU A 165 5.99 -10.15 23.73
C LEU A 165 4.74 -10.66 22.99
N GLY A 166 3.93 -11.52 23.63
CA GLY A 166 2.63 -11.95 23.11
C GLY A 166 1.66 -10.78 22.88
N ILE A 167 1.61 -9.83 23.83
CA ILE A 167 0.79 -8.60 23.73
C ILE A 167 1.28 -7.73 22.58
N ASP A 168 2.60 -7.57 22.45
CA ASP A 168 3.18 -6.76 21.38
C ASP A 168 2.91 -7.38 19.99
N ILE A 169 3.00 -8.70 19.84
CA ILE A 169 2.60 -9.40 18.59
C ILE A 169 1.11 -9.18 18.30
N GLY A 170 0.25 -9.36 19.31
CA GLY A 170 -1.19 -9.14 19.17
C GLY A 170 -1.53 -7.72 18.74
N ARG A 171 -0.89 -6.72 19.37
CA ARG A 171 -1.04 -5.30 19.03
C ARG A 171 -0.61 -5.02 17.59
N THR A 172 0.57 -5.48 17.17
CA THR A 172 1.05 -5.27 15.81
C THR A 172 0.13 -5.90 14.78
N ARG A 173 -0.42 -7.09 15.07
CA ARG A 173 -1.42 -7.72 14.20
C ARG A 173 -2.68 -6.88 14.05
N TRP A 174 -3.19 -6.29 15.13
CA TRP A 174 -4.35 -5.39 15.07
C TRP A 174 -4.03 -4.10 14.32
N LEU A 175 -2.83 -3.51 14.52
CA LEU A 175 -2.38 -2.35 13.77
C LEU A 175 -2.33 -2.62 12.26
N LEU A 176 -1.82 -3.78 11.84
CA LEU A 176 -1.83 -4.19 10.43
C LEU A 176 -3.26 -4.35 9.86
N LEU A 177 -4.24 -4.67 10.71
CA LEU A 177 -5.65 -4.77 10.32
C LEU A 177 -6.32 -3.40 10.16
N GLU A 178 -6.01 -2.49 11.08
CA GLU A 178 -6.62 -1.16 11.16
C GLU A 178 -5.99 -0.19 10.15
N GLN A 179 -4.68 -0.31 9.91
CA GLN A 179 -3.94 0.44 8.88
C GLN A 179 -4.22 -0.05 7.45
N ARG A 180 -5.19 -0.96 7.28
CA ARG A 180 -5.64 -1.47 5.97
C ARG A 180 -6.51 -0.47 5.20
N GLY A 181 -6.93 0.62 5.84
CA GLY A 181 -7.59 1.73 5.16
C GLY A 181 -6.63 2.43 4.19
N SER A 182 -7.14 2.83 3.03
CA SER A 182 -6.34 3.58 2.05
C SER A 182 -5.77 4.83 2.73
N SER A 183 -4.44 4.98 2.64
CA SER A 183 -3.75 6.16 3.20
C SER A 183 -4.02 7.41 2.35
N ILE A 184 -4.57 7.21 1.14
CA ILE A 184 -4.84 8.26 0.16
C ILE A 184 -6.35 8.47 0.03
N PRO A 185 -6.87 9.63 0.44
CA PRO A 185 -8.28 9.92 0.23
C PRO A 185 -8.58 10.09 -1.27
N PHE A 186 -9.58 9.33 -1.77
CA PHE A 186 -10.04 9.38 -3.16
C PHE A 186 -10.28 10.81 -3.72
N PRO A 187 -10.81 11.79 -2.96
CA PRO A 187 -10.98 13.16 -3.44
C PRO A 187 -9.68 13.81 -3.93
N PHE A 188 -8.54 13.57 -3.27
CA PHE A 188 -7.25 14.13 -3.70
C PHE A 188 -6.82 13.60 -5.06
N MET A 189 -7.01 12.31 -5.31
CA MET A 189 -6.74 11.72 -6.63
C MET A 189 -7.69 12.25 -7.70
N ALA A 190 -8.97 12.42 -7.39
CA ALA A 190 -9.94 12.95 -8.33
C ALA A 190 -9.59 14.39 -8.76
N VAL A 191 -9.27 15.25 -7.78
CA VAL A 191 -8.84 16.64 -8.04
C VAL A 191 -7.54 16.69 -8.84
N LEU A 192 -6.55 15.86 -8.48
CA LEU A 192 -5.28 15.79 -9.21
C LEU A 192 -5.48 15.35 -10.66
N THR A 193 -6.30 14.31 -10.88
CA THR A 193 -6.62 13.81 -12.23
C THR A 193 -7.32 14.88 -13.07
N PHE A 194 -8.25 15.62 -12.46
CA PHE A 194 -8.92 16.74 -13.09
C PHE A 194 -7.94 17.86 -13.48
N TRP A 195 -7.02 18.26 -12.58
CA TRP A 195 -5.99 19.25 -12.88
C TRP A 195 -5.06 18.80 -14.01
N LEU A 196 -4.63 17.55 -14.01
CA LEU A 196 -3.81 16.97 -15.07
C LEU A 196 -4.55 16.98 -16.41
N ALA A 197 -5.83 16.61 -16.45
CA ALA A 197 -6.64 16.67 -17.66
C ALA A 197 -6.73 18.11 -18.21
N MET A 198 -6.92 19.11 -17.34
CA MET A 198 -6.91 20.52 -17.75
C MET A 198 -5.55 20.98 -18.30
N ILE A 199 -4.44 20.57 -17.68
CA ILE A 199 -3.07 20.87 -18.15
C ILE A 199 -2.87 20.34 -19.58
N PHE A 200 -3.22 19.08 -19.80
CA PHE A 200 -3.07 18.45 -21.11
C PHE A 200 -4.04 19.02 -22.15
N MET A 201 -5.25 19.38 -21.75
CA MET A 201 -6.20 20.09 -22.59
C MET A 201 -5.62 21.44 -23.03
N SER A 202 -5.07 22.23 -22.11
CA SER A 202 -4.43 23.50 -22.43
C SER A 202 -3.24 23.32 -23.39
N PHE A 203 -2.37 22.34 -23.15
CA PHE A 203 -1.27 22.03 -24.08
C PHE A 203 -1.78 21.68 -25.47
N ALA A 204 -2.84 20.88 -25.58
CA ALA A 204 -3.43 20.50 -26.86
C ALA A 204 -4.11 21.69 -27.59
N ILE A 205 -4.74 22.62 -26.86
CA ILE A 205 -5.34 23.83 -27.45
C ILE A 205 -4.26 24.71 -28.11
N PHE A 206 -3.09 24.83 -27.47
CA PHE A 206 -2.05 25.78 -27.89
C PHE A 206 -0.93 25.18 -28.74
N ALA A 207 -0.81 23.85 -28.80
CA ALA A 207 0.19 23.14 -29.57
C ALA A 207 -0.18 23.05 -31.06
N PRO A 208 0.78 23.00 -32.00
CA PRO A 208 0.49 22.69 -33.41
C PRO A 208 -0.06 21.26 -33.55
N VAL A 209 -1.06 21.07 -34.43
CA VAL A 209 -1.66 19.76 -34.73
C VAL A 209 -0.71 18.95 -35.61
N ASN A 210 0.29 18.33 -35.00
CA ASN A 210 1.14 17.35 -35.66
C ASN A 210 1.14 16.04 -34.87
N THR A 211 1.38 14.94 -35.58
CA THR A 211 1.38 13.59 -34.99
C THR A 211 2.41 13.47 -33.87
N THR A 212 3.56 14.14 -34.00
CA THR A 212 4.62 14.13 -32.99
C THR A 212 4.17 14.72 -31.65
N VAL A 213 3.51 15.88 -31.64
CA VAL A 213 3.03 16.49 -30.39
C VAL A 213 1.94 15.65 -29.75
N ILE A 214 1.00 15.12 -30.55
CA ILE A 214 -0.05 14.24 -30.04
C ILE A 214 0.57 12.99 -29.41
N ALA A 215 1.51 12.34 -30.10
CA ALA A 215 2.22 11.18 -29.58
C ALA A 215 2.97 11.50 -28.27
N THR A 216 3.67 12.63 -28.21
CA THR A 216 4.36 13.09 -26.99
C THR A 216 3.38 13.30 -25.84
N LEU A 217 2.24 13.96 -26.08
CA LEU A 217 1.22 14.17 -25.04
C LEU A 217 0.63 12.84 -24.56
N LEU A 218 0.38 11.87 -25.45
CA LEU A 218 -0.11 10.55 -25.04
C LEU A 218 0.93 9.77 -24.24
N ILE A 219 2.22 9.85 -24.61
CA ILE A 219 3.33 9.23 -23.84
C ILE A 219 3.42 9.87 -22.45
N CYS A 220 3.32 11.20 -22.35
CA CYS A 220 3.32 11.88 -21.05
C CYS A 220 2.10 11.49 -20.20
N ALA A 221 0.92 11.37 -20.80
CA ALA A 221 -0.29 10.90 -20.11
C ALA A 221 -0.12 9.46 -19.60
N LEU A 222 0.47 8.57 -20.41
CA LEU A 222 0.78 7.20 -20.01
C LEU A 222 1.77 7.14 -18.85
N SER A 223 2.81 7.98 -18.88
CA SER A 223 3.80 8.09 -17.81
C SER A 223 3.16 8.52 -16.48
N ILE A 224 2.29 9.54 -16.50
CA ILE A 224 1.58 10.02 -15.31
C ILE A 224 0.60 8.97 -14.77
N SER A 225 -0.12 8.29 -15.65
CA SER A 225 -0.96 7.14 -15.29
C SER A 225 -0.14 6.03 -14.62
N GLY A 226 1.05 5.74 -15.14
CA GLY A 226 2.00 4.79 -14.56
C GLY A 226 2.51 5.22 -13.19
N ALA A 227 2.75 6.52 -12.98
CA ALA A 227 3.10 7.03 -11.65
C ALA A 227 1.96 6.84 -10.64
N ILE A 228 0.71 7.14 -11.04
CA ILE A 228 -0.48 6.92 -10.19
C ILE A 228 -0.69 5.43 -9.92
N PHE A 229 -0.45 4.57 -10.91
CA PHE A 229 -0.45 3.12 -10.73
C PHE A 229 0.51 2.69 -9.61
N LEU A 230 1.76 3.15 -9.66
CA LEU A 230 2.77 2.82 -8.64
C LEU A 230 2.39 3.34 -7.25
N ILE A 231 1.73 4.51 -7.17
CA ILE A 231 1.23 5.06 -5.91
C ILE A 231 0.16 4.14 -5.31
N LEU A 232 -0.79 3.68 -6.12
CA LEU A 232 -1.87 2.79 -5.67
C LEU A 232 -1.36 1.40 -5.30
N GLU A 233 -0.37 0.91 -6.03
CA GLU A 233 0.36 -0.33 -5.71
C GLU A 233 1.05 -0.26 -4.35
N LEU A 234 1.72 0.87 -4.04
CA LEU A 234 2.31 1.09 -2.72
C LEU A 234 1.27 1.18 -1.58
N ASP A 235 0.05 1.67 -1.87
CA ASP A 235 -1.06 1.72 -0.91
C ASP A 235 -1.73 0.34 -0.70
N THR A 236 -1.37 -0.69 -1.50
CA THR A 236 -1.92 -2.06 -1.39
C THR A 236 -0.84 -3.14 -1.10
N PRO A 237 -0.07 -3.00 -0.01
CA PRO A 237 1.20 -3.71 0.23
C PRO A 237 1.14 -5.23 0.41
N PHE A 238 -0.04 -5.84 0.54
CA PHE A 238 -0.20 -7.30 0.68
C PHE A 238 -0.92 -7.96 -0.49
N GLY A 239 -1.42 -7.18 -1.45
CA GLY A 239 -2.23 -7.68 -2.57
C GLY A 239 -1.83 -7.17 -3.94
N GLY A 240 -1.04 -6.09 -4.02
CA GLY A 240 -0.52 -5.54 -5.27
C GLY A 240 0.60 -6.38 -5.89
N LEU A 241 1.15 -5.92 -7.01
CA LEU A 241 2.45 -6.31 -7.57
C LEU A 241 3.62 -5.98 -6.62
N ILE A 242 3.58 -4.84 -5.93
CA ILE A 242 4.61 -4.43 -4.97
C ILE A 242 4.22 -4.92 -3.57
N GLN A 243 4.60 -6.16 -3.26
CA GLN A 243 4.26 -6.80 -1.99
C GLN A 243 5.37 -6.66 -0.95
N ILE A 244 4.97 -6.48 0.30
CA ILE A 244 5.87 -6.67 1.43
C ILE A 244 6.34 -8.13 1.41
N SER A 245 7.65 -8.33 1.52
CA SER A 245 8.22 -9.68 1.53
C SER A 245 7.80 -10.47 2.78
N SER A 246 7.46 -11.73 2.58
CA SER A 246 7.23 -12.71 3.65
C SER A 246 8.51 -13.24 4.30
N ALA A 247 9.68 -12.91 3.74
CA ALA A 247 10.97 -13.48 4.15
C ALA A 247 11.28 -13.33 5.65
N PRO A 248 11.01 -12.18 6.32
CA PRO A 248 11.26 -12.09 7.76
C PRO A 248 10.49 -13.14 8.55
N LEU A 249 9.19 -13.28 8.28
CA LEU A 249 8.33 -14.22 9.02
C LEU A 249 8.63 -15.69 8.68
N GLN A 250 9.05 -15.96 7.44
CA GLN A 250 9.56 -17.28 7.02
C GLN A 250 10.86 -17.64 7.75
N ASP A 251 11.78 -16.69 7.85
CA ASP A 251 13.03 -16.87 8.57
C ASP A 251 12.79 -17.07 10.07
N ALA A 252 11.87 -16.30 10.67
CA ALA A 252 11.41 -16.55 12.03
C ALA A 252 10.90 -17.98 12.21
N LEU A 253 10.00 -18.44 11.33
CA LEU A 253 9.46 -19.80 11.37
C LEU A 253 10.55 -20.88 11.26
N ALA A 254 11.60 -20.63 10.47
CA ALA A 254 12.74 -21.54 10.33
C ALA A 254 13.61 -21.62 11.61
N HIS A 255 13.70 -20.52 12.36
CA HIS A 255 14.42 -20.46 13.62
C HIS A 255 13.61 -20.95 14.83
N LEU A 256 12.27 -21.01 14.74
CA LEU A 256 11.44 -21.57 15.80
C LEU A 256 11.84 -23.03 16.08
N GLY A 257 12.00 -23.38 17.35
CA GLY A 257 12.33 -24.76 17.76
C GLY A 257 13.82 -25.09 17.81
N GLN A 258 14.69 -24.16 17.41
CA GLN A 258 16.11 -24.18 17.78
C GLN A 258 16.29 -23.78 19.25
#